data_AF-A0A960RKS0-F1
#
_entry.id   AF-A0A960RKS0-F1
#
_cell.length_a   1.000
_cell.length_b   1.000
_cell.length_c   1.000
_cell.angle_alpha   90.00
_cell.angle_beta   90.00
_cell.angle_gamma   90.00
#
_symmetry.space_group_name_H-M   'P 1'
#
loop_
_entity.id
_entity.type
_entity.pdbx_description
1 polymer ?
#
loop_
_entity_poly.entity_id
_entity_poly.type
_entity_poly.pdbx_seq_one_letter_code
_entity_poly.pdbx_strand_id
1 'polypeptide(L)'
;MEEISDVCVREPTAFSGYPECEDRFSPYYLYKFVIASGMQFLRQAEWFWAANVMGALLWEPRNAIKAGQDLQVGKGGPFQFFGMNPTELLPWQVGRIPILALHGKNGTQGMFLQMGKYFQEHQIGPLFTVNLAEGELTEADCDTIDQKIEEIKRICRCEKVHLLGYSRGAEIAPYAALERGTYHINNGFCYQSKHWTNWREDIGLIIRIGSMTTQEEWKHFSREMQETIWEIRGLDDIHMPEPSLAIHHIEVSETGHLGLVSSKVVFDHLHSILG
;
A
#
# COMPACT_ATOMS: atom_id res chain seq x y z
N MET A 1 16.44 5.53 -31.96
CA MET A 1 15.23 5.01 -31.31
C MET A 1 15.67 3.73 -30.63
N GLU A 2 15.92 3.78 -29.33
CA GLU A 2 16.11 2.55 -28.56
C GLU A 2 14.73 1.89 -28.44
N GLU A 3 14.58 0.69 -29.00
CA GLU A 3 13.45 -0.18 -28.71
C GLU A 3 13.57 -0.57 -27.24
N ILE A 4 12.70 0.00 -26.40
CA ILE A 4 12.42 -0.58 -25.10
C ILE A 4 11.62 -1.84 -25.40
N SER A 5 12.25 -3.01 -25.28
CA SER A 5 11.54 -4.28 -25.19
C SER A 5 10.60 -4.20 -23.98
N ASP A 6 9.36 -4.70 -24.05
CA ASP A 6 8.45 -4.75 -22.90
C ASP A 6 9.13 -5.48 -21.72
N VAL A 7 9.67 -4.72 -20.76
CA VAL A 7 10.33 -5.26 -19.58
C VAL A 7 9.29 -5.36 -18.47
N CYS A 8 9.08 -6.57 -17.97
CA CYS A 8 8.35 -6.79 -16.72
C CYS A 8 9.17 -6.17 -15.58
N VAL A 9 8.66 -5.11 -14.95
CA VAL A 9 9.39 -4.44 -13.87
C VAL A 9 9.06 -5.04 -12.49
N ARG A 10 8.07 -5.93 -12.42
CA ARG A 10 7.61 -6.52 -11.17
C ARG A 10 7.09 -7.94 -11.39
N GLU A 11 7.79 -8.91 -10.82
CA GLU A 11 7.40 -10.32 -10.73
C GLU A 11 6.94 -10.67 -9.30
N PRO A 12 6.31 -11.84 -9.06
CA PRO A 12 5.99 -12.28 -7.70
C PRO A 12 7.25 -12.40 -6.86
N THR A 13 7.25 -11.79 -5.69
CA THR A 13 8.37 -11.87 -4.75
C THR A 13 8.49 -13.27 -4.15
N ALA A 14 9.69 -13.85 -4.26
CA ALA A 14 10.02 -15.10 -3.59
C ALA A 14 10.32 -14.83 -2.11
N PHE A 15 9.69 -15.58 -1.20
CA PHE A 15 9.93 -15.46 0.23
C PHE A 15 11.42 -15.67 0.56
N SER A 16 12.10 -14.63 1.06
CA SER A 16 13.56 -14.60 1.26
C SER A 16 14.04 -15.08 2.63
N GLY A 17 13.16 -15.63 3.47
CA GLY A 17 13.52 -16.19 4.78
C GLY A 17 13.32 -15.22 5.97
N TYR A 18 13.60 -15.73 7.16
CA TYR A 18 13.32 -15.07 8.44
C TYR A 18 14.41 -14.08 8.83
N PRO A 19 14.07 -12.98 9.54
CA PRO A 19 15.07 -12.22 10.27
C PRO A 19 15.76 -13.13 11.29
N GLU A 20 17.09 -13.13 11.29
CA GLU A 20 17.88 -13.86 12.28
C GLU A 20 17.62 -13.26 13.66
N CYS A 21 16.92 -13.99 14.53
CA CYS A 21 16.73 -13.58 15.92
C CYS A 21 17.74 -14.28 16.84
N GLU A 22 18.29 -13.54 17.81
CA GLU A 22 19.27 -14.03 18.78
C GLU A 22 18.67 -15.01 19.80
N ASP A 23 17.35 -14.96 20.04
CA ASP A 23 16.64 -15.83 21.00
C ASP A 23 15.81 -16.93 20.33
N ARG A 24 16.51 -17.82 19.61
CA ARG A 24 15.92 -18.91 18.80
C ARG A 24 15.11 -19.94 19.59
N PHE A 25 15.10 -19.87 20.92
CA PHE A 25 14.46 -20.86 21.79
C PHE A 25 13.24 -20.35 22.56
N SER A 26 12.81 -19.09 22.37
CA SER A 26 11.57 -18.63 22.97
C SER A 26 10.35 -19.37 22.36
N PRO A 27 9.33 -19.75 23.16
CA PRO A 27 8.12 -20.39 22.63
C PRO A 27 7.40 -19.55 21.59
N TYR A 28 7.48 -18.22 21.70
CA TYR A 28 6.94 -17.29 20.72
C TYR A 28 7.66 -17.40 19.38
N TYR A 29 8.99 -17.42 19.37
CA TYR A 29 9.76 -17.59 18.15
C TYR A 29 9.50 -18.96 17.51
N LEU A 30 9.45 -20.03 18.31
CA LEU A 30 9.13 -21.37 17.80
C LEU A 30 7.73 -21.41 17.16
N TYR A 31 6.74 -20.78 17.79
CA TYR A 31 5.40 -20.66 17.22
C TYR A 31 5.44 -19.97 15.86
N LYS A 32 6.06 -18.78 15.79
CA LYS A 32 6.20 -18.00 14.57
C LYS A 32 6.95 -18.80 13.48
N PHE A 33 8.04 -19.47 13.84
CA PHE A 33 8.77 -20.34 12.93
C PHE A 33 7.88 -21.45 12.33
N VAL A 34 7.07 -22.13 13.15
CA VAL A 34 6.13 -23.16 12.67
C VAL A 34 5.10 -22.58 11.70
N ILE A 35 4.49 -21.42 12.04
CA ILE A 35 3.48 -20.81 11.18
C ILE A 35 4.05 -20.46 9.80
N ALA A 36 5.18 -19.75 9.77
CA ALA A 36 5.74 -19.33 8.49
C ALA A 36 6.35 -20.50 7.69
N SER A 37 6.83 -21.56 8.35
CA SER A 37 7.26 -22.80 7.67
C SER A 37 6.07 -23.49 7.00
N GLY A 38 4.93 -23.54 7.69
CA GLY A 38 3.67 -24.04 7.13
C GLY A 38 3.19 -23.20 5.95
N MET A 39 3.28 -21.87 6.05
CA MET A 39 2.94 -20.99 4.93
C MET A 39 3.86 -21.18 3.73
N GLN A 40 5.17 -21.32 3.95
CA GLN A 40 6.13 -21.57 2.88
C GLN A 40 5.82 -22.90 2.18
N PHE A 41 5.53 -23.96 2.94
CA PHE A 41 5.09 -25.24 2.41
C PHE A 41 3.83 -25.08 1.54
N LEU A 42 2.82 -24.35 2.03
CA LEU A 42 1.58 -24.10 1.28
C LEU A 42 1.85 -23.31 -0.01
N ARG A 43 2.73 -22.31 0.01
CA ARG A 43 3.12 -21.54 -1.19
C ARG A 43 3.86 -22.43 -2.20
N GLN A 44 4.78 -23.28 -1.76
CA GLN A 44 5.49 -24.24 -2.62
C GLN A 44 4.55 -25.28 -3.25
N ALA A 45 3.45 -25.60 -2.57
CA ALA A 45 2.37 -26.44 -3.10
C ALA A 45 1.35 -25.65 -3.96
N GLU A 46 1.62 -24.40 -4.31
CA GLU A 46 0.74 -23.48 -5.06
C GLU A 46 -0.60 -23.18 -4.36
N TRP A 47 -0.71 -23.43 -3.05
CA TRP A 47 -1.89 -23.14 -2.25
C TRP A 47 -1.82 -21.74 -1.63
N PHE A 48 -1.62 -20.72 -2.48
CA PHE A 48 -1.39 -19.34 -2.06
C PHE A 48 -2.50 -18.77 -1.17
N TRP A 49 -3.77 -19.08 -1.47
CA TRP A 49 -4.90 -18.65 -0.65
C TRP A 49 -4.87 -19.24 0.76
N ALA A 50 -4.59 -20.54 0.88
CA ALA A 50 -4.48 -21.20 2.18
C ALA A 50 -3.30 -20.61 2.97
N ALA A 51 -2.17 -20.36 2.33
CA ALA A 51 -1.02 -19.71 2.96
C ALA A 51 -1.38 -18.32 3.49
N ASN A 52 -2.10 -17.52 2.70
CA ASN A 52 -2.49 -16.16 3.10
C ASN A 52 -3.49 -16.16 4.28
N VAL A 53 -4.49 -17.04 4.25
CA VAL A 53 -5.46 -17.20 5.34
C VAL A 53 -4.76 -17.69 6.60
N MET A 54 -3.87 -18.68 6.50
CA MET A 54 -3.08 -19.19 7.61
C MET A 54 -2.22 -18.08 8.23
N GLY A 55 -1.52 -17.31 7.40
CA GLY A 55 -0.72 -16.17 7.84
C GLY A 55 -1.54 -15.14 8.58
N ALA A 56 -2.62 -14.65 7.98
CA ALA A 56 -3.50 -13.68 8.61
C ALA A 56 -4.03 -14.17 9.97
N LEU A 57 -4.60 -15.38 10.02
CA LEU A 57 -5.30 -15.87 11.21
C LEU A 57 -4.35 -16.34 12.33
N LEU A 58 -3.21 -16.94 11.99
CA LEU A 58 -2.30 -17.51 12.98
C LEU A 58 -1.18 -16.52 13.33
N TRP A 59 -0.70 -15.72 12.38
CA TRP A 59 0.34 -14.74 12.68
C TRP A 59 -0.21 -13.49 13.38
N GLU A 60 -1.39 -13.01 12.97
CA GLU A 60 -2.02 -11.77 13.45
C GLU A 60 -3.52 -11.92 13.77
N PRO A 61 -3.94 -12.87 14.63
CA PRO A 61 -5.36 -13.19 14.85
C PRO A 61 -6.21 -11.97 15.20
N ARG A 62 -5.69 -11.07 16.05
CA ARG A 62 -6.40 -9.85 16.46
C ARG A 62 -6.62 -8.90 15.28
N ASN A 63 -5.59 -8.66 14.47
CA ASN A 63 -5.68 -7.78 13.30
C ASN A 63 -6.53 -8.40 12.20
N ALA A 64 -6.48 -9.73 12.03
CA ALA A 64 -7.33 -10.44 11.07
C ALA A 64 -8.83 -10.33 11.39
N ILE A 65 -9.21 -10.50 12.67
CA ILE A 65 -10.62 -10.32 13.09
C ILE A 65 -11.08 -8.89 12.81
N LYS A 66 -10.26 -7.90 13.19
CA LYS A 66 -10.55 -6.49 12.99
C LYS A 66 -10.67 -6.14 11.50
N ALA A 67 -9.72 -6.59 10.69
CA ALA A 67 -9.75 -6.41 9.23
C ALA A 67 -11.03 -7.03 8.65
N GLY A 68 -11.43 -8.22 9.08
CA GLY A 68 -12.68 -8.84 8.64
C GLY A 68 -13.93 -8.00 8.93
N GLN A 69 -13.99 -7.35 10.09
CA GLN A 69 -15.07 -6.41 10.45
C GLN A 69 -15.03 -5.15 9.57
N ASP A 70 -13.86 -4.53 9.47
CA ASP A 70 -13.65 -3.29 8.72
C ASP A 70 -13.95 -3.49 7.21
N LEU A 71 -13.60 -4.64 6.64
CA LEU A 71 -13.90 -4.98 5.25
C LEU A 71 -15.40 -5.00 4.96
N GLN A 72 -16.22 -5.51 5.88
CA GLN A 72 -17.68 -5.52 5.71
C GLN A 72 -18.27 -4.11 5.70
N VAL A 73 -17.75 -3.23 6.54
CA VAL A 73 -18.16 -1.81 6.58
C VAL A 73 -17.81 -1.09 5.28
N GLY A 74 -16.63 -1.40 4.70
CA GLY A 74 -16.15 -0.75 3.49
C GLY A 74 -16.84 -1.12 2.17
N LYS A 75 -17.65 -2.20 2.13
CA LYS A 75 -18.39 -2.64 0.94
C LYS A 75 -19.72 -1.90 0.71
N GLY A 76 -20.19 -1.12 1.70
CA GLY A 76 -21.46 -0.39 1.65
C GLY A 76 -21.40 0.93 0.84
N GLY A 77 -22.52 1.65 0.79
CA GLY A 77 -22.76 2.87 -0.02
C GLY A 77 -21.85 4.08 0.29
N PRO A 78 -22.37 5.31 0.46
CA PRO A 78 -21.53 6.48 0.70
C PRO A 78 -20.63 6.28 1.93
N PHE A 79 -19.31 6.32 1.74
CA PHE A 79 -18.33 6.01 2.78
C PHE A 79 -17.72 7.30 3.35
N GLN A 80 -18.36 7.87 4.37
CA GLN A 80 -18.00 9.17 4.95
C GLN A 80 -17.66 9.08 6.45
N PHE A 81 -16.90 8.06 6.84
CA PHE A 81 -16.50 7.86 8.23
C PHE A 81 -15.33 8.78 8.60
N PHE A 82 -15.35 9.36 9.80
CA PHE A 82 -14.24 10.16 10.33
C PHE A 82 -13.76 11.30 9.40
N GLY A 83 -14.66 11.89 8.62
CA GLY A 83 -14.30 12.94 7.65
C GLY A 83 -13.56 12.44 6.42
N MET A 84 -13.52 11.12 6.19
CA MET A 84 -13.04 10.51 4.95
C MET A 84 -14.03 10.72 3.80
N ASN A 85 -13.51 10.76 2.57
CA ASN A 85 -14.27 11.05 1.35
C ASN A 85 -15.27 12.21 1.51
N PRO A 86 -14.82 13.38 2.00
CA PRO A 86 -15.71 14.51 2.20
C PRO A 86 -16.27 14.97 0.85
N THR A 87 -17.59 15.21 0.80
CA THR A 87 -18.21 15.94 -0.32
C THR A 87 -18.01 17.46 -0.16
N GLU A 88 -17.78 17.91 1.08
CA GLU A 88 -17.45 19.27 1.45
C GLU A 88 -16.34 19.25 2.49
N LEU A 89 -15.34 20.13 2.36
CA LEU A 89 -14.20 20.16 3.26
C LEU A 89 -14.55 20.79 4.61
N LEU A 90 -14.03 20.19 5.68
CA LEU A 90 -14.01 20.81 6.99
C LEU A 90 -13.05 22.01 7.00
N PRO A 91 -13.27 23.03 7.86
CA PRO A 91 -12.41 24.22 7.88
C PRO A 91 -10.91 23.94 8.01
N TRP A 92 -10.53 22.93 8.81
CA TRP A 92 -9.13 22.55 9.01
C TRP A 92 -8.51 21.77 7.84
N GLN A 93 -9.33 21.26 6.91
CA GLN A 93 -8.90 20.54 5.71
C GLN A 93 -8.62 21.48 4.53
N VAL A 94 -9.18 22.70 4.55
CA VAL A 94 -9.00 23.69 3.48
C VAL A 94 -7.53 24.07 3.35
N GLY A 95 -7.01 24.01 2.13
CA GLY A 95 -5.62 24.34 1.82
C GLY A 95 -4.60 23.24 2.13
N ARG A 96 -5.03 22.09 2.70
CA ARG A 96 -4.16 20.92 2.86
C ARG A 96 -4.13 20.08 1.59
N ILE A 97 -3.01 19.44 1.33
CA ILE A 97 -2.88 18.51 0.20
C ILE A 97 -3.72 17.26 0.51
N PRO A 98 -4.69 16.87 -0.34
CA PRO A 98 -5.49 15.68 -0.14
C PRO A 98 -4.67 14.41 -0.32
N ILE A 99 -5.10 13.35 0.38
CA ILE A 99 -4.47 12.04 0.35
C ILE A 99 -5.47 11.05 -0.24
N LEU A 100 -5.07 10.30 -1.27
CA LEU A 100 -5.83 9.19 -1.80
C LEU A 100 -5.21 7.87 -1.32
N ALA A 101 -5.93 7.16 -0.45
CA ALA A 101 -5.54 5.88 0.08
C ALA A 101 -6.09 4.70 -0.74
N LEU A 102 -5.20 3.79 -1.15
CA LEU A 102 -5.46 2.64 -2.02
C LEU A 102 -5.27 1.34 -1.24
N HIS A 103 -6.31 0.51 -1.16
CA HIS A 103 -6.31 -0.70 -0.36
C HIS A 103 -5.57 -1.88 -1.02
N GLY A 104 -5.28 -2.90 -0.21
CA GLY A 104 -4.64 -4.15 -0.63
C GLY A 104 -5.56 -5.08 -1.42
N LYS A 105 -5.01 -6.25 -1.80
CA LYS A 105 -5.77 -7.28 -2.51
C LYS A 105 -6.91 -7.80 -1.65
N ASN A 106 -8.11 -7.89 -2.22
CA ASN A 106 -9.36 -8.22 -1.51
C ASN A 106 -9.71 -7.25 -0.36
N GLY A 107 -9.04 -6.10 -0.33
CA GLY A 107 -9.30 -5.02 0.60
C GLY A 107 -10.54 -4.23 0.20
N THR A 108 -10.88 -3.27 1.05
CA THR A 108 -11.81 -2.18 0.75
C THR A 108 -11.33 -0.92 1.44
N GLN A 109 -11.94 0.22 1.13
CA GLN A 109 -11.77 1.47 1.86
C GLN A 109 -12.00 1.35 3.38
N GLY A 110 -12.76 0.34 3.83
CA GLY A 110 -12.99 0.04 5.25
C GLY A 110 -11.70 -0.22 6.03
N MET A 111 -10.66 -0.74 5.37
CA MET A 111 -9.36 -1.00 6.00
C MET A 111 -8.69 0.26 6.57
N PHE A 112 -9.09 1.44 6.10
CA PHE A 112 -8.53 2.72 6.53
C PHE A 112 -9.34 3.39 7.64
N LEU A 113 -10.37 2.76 8.21
CA LEU A 113 -11.22 3.38 9.24
C LEU A 113 -10.42 3.90 10.45
N GLN A 114 -9.46 3.11 10.92
CA GLN A 114 -8.62 3.48 12.07
C GLN A 114 -7.66 4.61 11.73
N MET A 115 -7.12 4.59 10.51
CA MET A 115 -6.28 5.66 9.98
C MET A 115 -7.09 6.96 9.85
N GLY A 116 -8.30 6.89 9.29
CA GLY A 116 -9.21 8.03 9.17
C GLY A 116 -9.58 8.63 10.51
N LYS A 117 -9.87 7.79 11.52
CA LYS A 117 -10.09 8.26 12.89
C LYS A 117 -8.87 9.00 13.44
N TYR A 118 -7.68 8.40 13.33
CA TYR A 118 -6.44 9.05 13.78
C TYR A 118 -6.20 10.37 13.05
N PHE A 119 -6.38 10.40 11.73
CA PHE A 119 -6.15 11.57 10.87
C PHE A 119 -7.11 12.69 11.24
N GLN A 120 -8.37 12.38 11.53
CA GLN A 120 -9.34 13.38 12.02
C GLN A 120 -8.92 13.97 13.37
N GLU A 121 -8.50 13.13 14.32
CA GLU A 121 -8.07 13.55 15.66
C GLU A 121 -6.82 14.46 15.62
N HIS A 122 -5.92 14.22 14.66
CA HIS A 122 -4.66 14.95 14.48
C HIS A 122 -4.71 15.98 13.33
N GLN A 123 -5.88 16.19 12.73
CA GLN A 123 -6.10 17.10 11.61
C GLN A 123 -5.21 16.84 10.38
N ILE A 124 -4.94 15.59 10.03
CA ILE A 124 -4.10 15.20 8.89
C ILE A 124 -4.96 15.04 7.64
N GLY A 125 -4.81 15.99 6.70
CA GLY A 125 -5.41 15.98 5.37
C GLY A 125 -6.96 15.90 5.30
N PRO A 126 -7.55 16.20 4.14
CA PRO A 126 -8.71 15.43 3.72
C PRO A 126 -8.24 14.08 3.17
N LEU A 127 -8.69 13.00 3.82
CA LEU A 127 -8.40 11.63 3.43
C LEU A 127 -9.50 11.11 2.50
N PHE A 128 -9.11 10.68 1.30
CA PHE A 128 -9.95 10.01 0.34
C PHE A 128 -9.53 8.56 0.18
N THR A 129 -10.47 7.73 -0.23
CA THR A 129 -10.28 6.30 -0.51
C THR A 129 -11.09 5.92 -1.73
N VAL A 130 -10.72 4.81 -2.35
CA VAL A 130 -11.48 4.22 -3.45
C VAL A 130 -11.45 2.71 -3.34
N ASN A 131 -12.57 2.07 -3.69
CA ASN A 131 -12.63 0.62 -3.83
C ASN A 131 -12.15 0.26 -5.24
N LEU A 132 -10.98 -0.37 -5.31
CA LEU A 132 -10.44 -0.99 -6.52
C LEU A 132 -11.08 -2.36 -6.74
N ALA A 133 -10.95 -2.91 -7.95
CA ALA A 133 -11.52 -4.21 -8.26
C ALA A 133 -10.94 -5.32 -7.35
N GLU A 134 -11.74 -6.35 -7.06
CA GLU A 134 -11.26 -7.56 -6.41
C GLU A 134 -10.38 -8.35 -7.39
N GLY A 135 -9.30 -8.99 -6.90
CA GLY A 135 -8.41 -9.81 -7.74
C GLY A 135 -7.05 -9.17 -8.07
N GLU A 136 -6.53 -9.47 -9.28
CA GLU A 136 -5.27 -8.91 -9.76
C GLU A 136 -5.43 -7.47 -10.26
N LEU A 137 -4.31 -6.75 -10.34
CA LEU A 137 -4.28 -5.41 -10.91
C LEU A 137 -4.59 -5.43 -12.40
N THR A 138 -5.35 -4.43 -12.82
CA THR A 138 -5.74 -4.20 -14.21
C THR A 138 -5.62 -2.72 -14.55
N GLU A 139 -5.62 -2.38 -15.83
CA GLU A 139 -5.61 -0.97 -16.26
C GLU A 139 -6.86 -0.21 -15.81
N ALA A 140 -7.99 -0.91 -15.62
CA ALA A 140 -9.22 -0.32 -15.10
C ALA A 140 -9.07 0.19 -13.65
N ASP A 141 -8.15 -0.38 -12.87
CA ASP A 141 -7.84 0.14 -11.52
C ASP A 141 -7.21 1.53 -11.64
N CYS A 142 -6.29 1.75 -12.59
CA CYS A 142 -5.73 3.06 -12.84
C CYS A 142 -6.80 4.06 -13.30
N ASP A 143 -7.76 3.63 -14.13
CA ASP A 143 -8.85 4.51 -14.58
C ASP A 143 -9.73 4.95 -13.40
N THR A 144 -9.97 4.03 -12.48
CA THR A 144 -10.71 4.29 -11.24
C THR A 144 -9.95 5.27 -10.34
N ILE A 145 -8.63 5.12 -10.24
CA ILE A 145 -7.75 6.05 -9.49
C ILE A 145 -7.75 7.44 -10.13
N ASP A 146 -7.63 7.54 -11.46
CA ASP A 146 -7.65 8.81 -12.19
C ASP A 146 -8.97 9.56 -12.00
N GLN A 147 -10.09 8.86 -12.12
CA GLN A 147 -11.41 9.44 -11.84
C GLN A 147 -11.49 9.97 -10.42
N LYS A 148 -10.92 9.25 -9.45
CA LYS A 148 -10.91 9.69 -8.05
C LYS A 148 -10.00 10.90 -7.82
N ILE A 149 -8.83 10.95 -8.47
CA ILE A 149 -7.93 12.11 -8.42
C ILE A 149 -8.63 13.36 -8.96
N GLU A 150 -9.32 13.27 -10.10
CA GLU A 150 -10.07 14.39 -10.67
C GLU A 150 -11.25 14.83 -9.78
N GLU A 151 -11.95 13.87 -9.15
CA GLU A 151 -12.97 14.17 -8.14
C GLU A 151 -12.38 14.97 -6.97
N ILE A 152 -11.24 14.53 -6.44
CA ILE A 152 -10.52 15.17 -5.34
C ILE A 152 -10.10 16.59 -5.72
N LYS A 153 -9.47 16.78 -6.88
CA LYS A 153 -9.01 18.09 -7.36
C LYS A 153 -10.17 19.08 -7.48
N ARG A 154 -11.33 18.61 -7.94
CA ARG A 154 -12.55 19.42 -8.02
C ARG A 154 -13.09 19.82 -6.63
N ILE A 155 -13.14 18.89 -5.68
CA ILE A 155 -13.65 19.15 -4.32
C ILE A 155 -12.69 20.07 -3.55
N CYS A 156 -11.39 19.75 -3.60
CA CYS A 156 -10.36 20.42 -2.82
C CYS A 156 -9.81 21.69 -3.47
N ARG A 157 -10.05 21.90 -4.78
CA ARG A 157 -9.46 22.98 -5.59
C ARG A 157 -7.93 23.00 -5.44
N CYS A 158 -7.31 21.83 -5.50
CA CYS A 158 -5.88 21.64 -5.33
C CYS A 158 -5.23 21.19 -6.64
N GLU A 159 -3.93 21.42 -6.74
CA GLU A 159 -3.13 20.98 -7.91
C GLU A 159 -2.57 19.57 -7.71
N LYS A 160 -2.25 19.20 -6.46
CA LYS A 160 -1.58 17.95 -6.13
C LYS A 160 -2.41 17.04 -5.23
N VAL A 161 -2.19 15.74 -5.36
CA VAL A 161 -2.72 14.69 -4.50
C VAL A 161 -1.56 13.79 -4.04
N HIS A 162 -1.55 13.39 -2.77
CA HIS A 162 -0.64 12.36 -2.27
C HIS A 162 -1.27 10.98 -2.43
N LEU A 163 -0.50 9.99 -2.86
CA LEU A 163 -0.95 8.61 -2.97
C LEU A 163 -0.43 7.82 -1.77
N LEU A 164 -1.32 7.15 -1.06
CA LEU A 164 -1.00 6.25 0.05
C LEU A 164 -1.47 4.84 -0.31
N GLY A 165 -0.56 3.95 -0.65
CA GLY A 165 -0.90 2.57 -0.98
C GLY A 165 -0.65 1.61 0.17
N TYR A 166 -1.53 0.63 0.35
CA TYR A 166 -1.33 -0.50 1.25
C TYR A 166 -1.30 -1.82 0.47
N SER A 167 -0.29 -2.67 0.71
CA SER A 167 -0.16 -3.99 0.07
C SER A 167 -0.25 -3.86 -1.46
N ARG A 168 -1.19 -4.52 -2.14
CA ARG A 168 -1.47 -4.30 -3.58
C ARG A 168 -1.66 -2.83 -3.96
N GLY A 169 -2.28 -2.02 -3.09
CA GLY A 169 -2.44 -0.58 -3.29
C GLY A 169 -1.10 0.16 -3.33
N ALA A 170 -0.09 -0.31 -2.59
CA ALA A 170 1.28 0.21 -2.64
C ALA A 170 1.99 -0.19 -3.94
N GLU A 171 1.61 -1.31 -4.56
CA GLU A 171 2.15 -1.73 -5.87
C GLU A 171 1.65 -0.85 -7.00
N ILE A 172 0.35 -0.51 -6.99
CA ILE A 172 -0.26 0.29 -8.06
C ILE A 172 0.00 1.80 -7.92
N ALA A 173 0.27 2.30 -6.71
CA ALA A 173 0.41 3.74 -6.46
C ALA A 173 1.49 4.43 -7.32
N PRO A 174 2.72 3.89 -7.47
CA PRO A 174 3.71 4.47 -8.38
C PRO A 174 3.25 4.50 -9.83
N TYR A 175 2.57 3.46 -10.31
CA TYR A 175 2.12 3.38 -11.70
C TYR A 175 0.96 4.33 -11.98
N ALA A 176 0.04 4.50 -11.03
CA ALA A 176 -0.99 5.54 -11.10
C ALA A 176 -0.38 6.96 -11.16
N ALA A 177 0.83 7.14 -10.64
CA ALA A 177 1.57 8.38 -10.70
C ALA A 177 2.35 8.60 -12.01
N LEU A 178 2.45 7.60 -12.88
CA LEU A 178 3.08 7.75 -14.20
C LEU A 178 2.11 8.29 -15.25
N GLU A 179 2.65 8.93 -16.29
CA GLU A 179 1.87 9.34 -17.45
C GLU A 179 1.31 8.12 -18.20
N ARG A 180 0.05 8.19 -18.63
CA ARG A 180 -0.59 7.11 -19.38
C ARG A 180 0.16 6.79 -20.68
N GLY A 181 0.26 5.50 -20.99
CA GLY A 181 0.98 5.00 -22.17
C GLY A 181 2.50 4.93 -22.01
N THR A 182 3.04 5.20 -20.82
CA THR A 182 4.43 4.88 -20.46
C THR A 182 4.57 3.51 -19.81
N TYR A 183 3.45 2.89 -19.45
CA TYR A 183 3.35 1.56 -18.87
C TYR A 183 2.06 0.88 -19.33
N HIS A 184 1.98 -0.43 -19.14
CA HIS A 184 0.74 -1.21 -19.22
C HIS A 184 0.73 -2.30 -18.15
N ILE A 185 -0.47 -2.83 -17.84
CA ILE A 185 -0.65 -3.88 -16.83
C ILE A 185 -1.16 -5.14 -17.51
N ASN A 186 -0.45 -6.25 -17.33
CA ASN A 186 -0.81 -7.55 -17.89
C ASN A 186 -0.67 -8.64 -16.82
N ASN A 187 -1.73 -9.41 -16.59
CA ASN A 187 -1.80 -10.48 -15.59
C ASN A 187 -1.37 -10.04 -14.17
N GLY A 188 -1.71 -8.81 -13.78
CA GLY A 188 -1.35 -8.25 -12.47
C GLY A 188 0.08 -7.68 -12.39
N PHE A 189 0.87 -7.79 -13.46
CA PHE A 189 2.23 -7.25 -13.54
C PHE A 189 2.28 -5.96 -14.32
N CYS A 190 3.17 -5.06 -13.93
CA CYS A 190 3.42 -3.81 -14.63
C CYS A 190 4.62 -3.97 -15.58
N TYR A 191 4.44 -3.45 -16.79
CA TYR A 191 5.44 -3.46 -17.84
C TYR A 191 5.74 -2.03 -18.27
N GLN A 192 7.03 -1.72 -18.41
CA GLN A 192 7.46 -0.42 -18.92
C GLN A 192 7.39 -0.40 -20.45
N SER A 193 6.64 0.54 -21.00
CA SER A 193 6.55 0.76 -22.46
C SER A 193 7.39 1.94 -22.93
N LYS A 194 7.74 2.87 -22.03
CA LYS A 194 8.63 4.01 -22.29
C LYS A 194 9.45 4.34 -21.05
N HIS A 195 10.61 4.97 -21.23
CA HIS A 195 11.41 5.44 -20.09
C HIS A 195 10.62 6.40 -19.20
N TRP A 196 10.67 6.15 -17.91
CA TRP A 196 10.04 6.99 -16.90
C TRP A 196 11.02 8.07 -16.48
N THR A 197 10.64 9.32 -16.71
CA THR A 197 11.48 10.47 -16.36
C THR A 197 10.99 11.12 -15.08
N ASN A 198 9.68 11.36 -14.97
CA ASN A 198 9.04 12.02 -13.85
C ASN A 198 7.67 11.40 -13.54
N TRP A 199 7.18 11.66 -12.33
CA TRP A 199 5.75 11.51 -12.02
C TRP A 199 4.92 12.57 -12.75
N ARG A 200 3.63 12.32 -12.87
CA ARG A 200 2.66 13.35 -13.25
C ARG A 200 2.72 14.52 -12.28
N GLU A 201 2.57 15.73 -12.81
CA GLU A 201 2.70 16.97 -12.04
C GLU A 201 1.64 17.12 -10.93
N ASP A 202 0.49 16.45 -11.07
CA ASP A 202 -0.60 16.45 -10.11
C ASP A 202 -0.43 15.42 -8.96
N ILE A 203 0.70 14.72 -8.92
CA ILE A 203 1.07 13.83 -7.82
C ILE A 203 2.16 14.49 -6.97
N GLY A 204 1.97 14.45 -5.64
CA GLY A 204 2.96 14.88 -4.67
C GLY A 204 3.83 13.72 -4.21
N LEU A 205 3.56 13.21 -3.01
CA LEU A 205 4.25 12.07 -2.41
C LEU A 205 3.55 10.76 -2.77
N ILE A 206 4.34 9.69 -2.81
CA ILE A 206 3.88 8.30 -2.89
C ILE A 206 4.34 7.57 -1.64
N ILE A 207 3.40 7.15 -0.81
CA ILE A 207 3.67 6.43 0.44
C ILE A 207 3.21 4.98 0.26
N ARG A 208 4.15 4.04 0.37
CA ARG A 208 3.92 2.60 0.21
C ARG A 208 3.97 1.92 1.57
N ILE A 209 2.90 1.24 1.96
CA ILE A 209 2.80 0.51 3.22
C ILE A 209 2.68 -0.98 2.95
N GLY A 210 3.63 -1.77 3.46
CA GLY A 210 3.57 -3.23 3.39
C GLY A 210 3.71 -3.81 1.98
N SER A 211 4.32 -3.08 1.04
CA SER A 211 4.82 -3.62 -0.23
C SER A 211 5.92 -2.72 -0.77
N MET A 212 7.13 -3.26 -0.81
CA MET A 212 8.34 -2.49 -1.14
C MET A 212 8.54 -2.39 -2.65
N THR A 213 9.32 -1.39 -3.06
CA THR A 213 9.80 -1.26 -4.43
C THR A 213 10.80 -2.38 -4.72
N THR A 214 10.58 -3.12 -5.80
CA THR A 214 11.51 -4.15 -6.23
C THR A 214 12.81 -3.53 -6.74
N GLN A 215 13.88 -4.32 -6.77
CA GLN A 215 15.14 -3.86 -7.37
C GLN A 215 14.97 -3.46 -8.84
N GLU A 216 14.06 -4.10 -9.56
CA GLU A 216 13.83 -3.79 -10.97
C GLU A 216 13.06 -2.47 -11.12
N GLU A 217 11.96 -2.26 -10.39
CA GLU A 217 11.26 -0.97 -10.34
C GLU A 217 12.22 0.18 -10.00
N TRP A 218 13.06 -0.01 -8.98
CA TRP A 218 13.94 1.04 -8.48
C TRP A 218 14.95 1.55 -9.52
N LYS A 219 15.43 0.67 -10.42
CA LYS A 219 16.35 1.05 -11.51
C LYS A 219 15.70 1.98 -12.54
N HIS A 220 14.38 1.89 -12.69
CA HIS A 220 13.63 2.66 -13.69
C HIS A 220 13.12 4.00 -13.16
N PHE A 221 13.15 4.20 -11.84
CA PHE A 221 12.80 5.50 -11.25
C PHE A 221 13.97 6.46 -11.35
N SER A 222 13.71 7.66 -11.87
CA SER A 222 14.68 8.75 -11.82
C SER A 222 14.98 9.13 -10.37
N ARG A 223 16.10 9.80 -10.13
CA ARG A 223 16.46 10.24 -8.77
C ARG A 223 15.38 11.13 -8.15
N GLU A 224 14.80 12.04 -8.93
CA GLU A 224 13.71 12.91 -8.48
C GLU A 224 12.49 12.08 -8.07
N MET A 225 12.14 11.05 -8.85
CA MET A 225 11.06 10.13 -8.52
C MET A 225 11.33 9.33 -7.24
N GLN A 226 12.58 8.91 -7.03
CA GLN A 226 13.01 8.18 -5.83
C GLN A 226 12.90 9.02 -4.55
N GLU A 227 13.17 10.33 -4.63
CA GLU A 227 13.11 11.27 -3.50
C GLU A 227 11.66 11.53 -3.02
N THR A 228 10.63 11.21 -3.82
CA THR A 228 9.23 11.38 -3.43
C THR A 228 8.56 10.09 -2.91
N ILE A 229 9.27 8.95 -2.94
CA ILE A 229 8.76 7.66 -2.46
C ILE A 229 9.15 7.47 -1.00
N TRP A 230 8.14 7.17 -0.17
CA TRP A 230 8.30 6.72 1.21
C TRP A 230 7.81 5.29 1.36
N GLU A 231 8.57 4.45 2.04
CA GLU A 231 8.17 3.06 2.32
C GLU A 231 8.07 2.79 3.82
N ILE A 232 6.99 2.13 4.25
CA ILE A 232 6.80 1.70 5.63
C ILE A 232 6.57 0.19 5.61
N ARG A 233 7.44 -0.56 6.32
CA ARG A 233 7.35 -2.01 6.44
C ARG A 233 7.28 -2.47 7.87
N GLY A 234 6.60 -3.59 8.07
CA GLY A 234 6.56 -4.29 9.35
C GLY A 234 7.66 -5.33 9.41
N LEU A 235 8.46 -5.36 10.47
CA LEU A 235 9.51 -6.37 10.63
C LEU A 235 8.94 -7.79 10.84
N ASP A 236 7.69 -7.87 11.29
CA ASP A 236 6.95 -9.12 11.43
C ASP A 236 6.05 -9.40 10.21
N ASP A 237 6.24 -8.69 9.08
CA ASP A 237 5.48 -8.93 7.86
C ASP A 237 6.01 -10.16 7.11
N ILE A 238 5.29 -11.28 7.25
CA ILE A 238 5.59 -12.54 6.55
C ILE A 238 4.97 -12.64 5.14
N HIS A 239 4.15 -11.66 4.77
CA HIS A 239 3.58 -11.58 3.43
C HIS A 239 4.54 -10.87 2.48
N MET A 240 5.27 -9.86 2.97
CA MET A 240 6.23 -9.06 2.22
C MET A 240 7.53 -8.86 3.03
N PRO A 241 8.40 -9.89 3.13
CA PRO A 241 9.61 -9.85 3.96
C PRO A 241 10.74 -8.99 3.37
N GLU A 242 10.61 -8.54 2.13
CA GLU A 242 11.69 -7.90 1.39
C GLU A 242 12.16 -6.60 2.09
N PRO A 243 13.48 -6.34 2.11
CA PRO A 243 13.99 -5.06 2.55
C PRO A 243 13.57 -3.95 1.59
N SER A 244 13.36 -2.75 2.13
CA SER A 244 13.16 -1.57 1.32
C SER A 244 14.46 -1.16 0.63
N LEU A 245 14.35 -0.71 -0.62
CA LEU A 245 15.43 -0.05 -1.36
C LEU A 245 15.26 1.47 -1.39
N ALA A 246 14.16 1.98 -0.81
CA ALA A 246 13.83 3.39 -0.88
C ALA A 246 14.77 4.24 -0.03
N ILE A 247 15.07 5.45 -0.54
CA ILE A 247 15.83 6.47 0.18
C ILE A 247 15.16 6.76 1.53
N HIS A 248 13.84 6.89 1.51
CA HIS A 248 13.02 7.10 2.68
C HIS A 248 12.27 5.83 3.03
N HIS A 249 12.77 5.10 4.03
CA HIS A 249 12.10 3.91 4.54
C HIS A 249 12.03 3.90 6.07
N ILE A 250 10.97 3.28 6.58
CA ILE A 250 10.68 3.16 8.00
C ILE A 250 10.36 1.69 8.28
N GLU A 251 11.02 1.14 9.29
CA GLU A 251 10.79 -0.21 9.77
C GLU A 251 10.07 -0.17 11.12
N VAL A 252 8.95 -0.87 11.22
CA VAL A 252 8.13 -0.93 12.43
C VAL A 252 8.24 -2.32 13.03
N SER A 253 8.78 -2.40 14.24
CA SER A 253 8.86 -3.65 15.00
C SER A 253 7.48 -4.16 15.43
N GLU A 254 7.38 -5.47 15.67
CA GLU A 254 6.19 -6.12 16.24
C GLU A 254 4.88 -5.87 15.46
N THR A 255 4.99 -5.50 14.18
CA THR A 255 3.86 -5.19 13.32
C THR A 255 3.92 -6.10 12.10
N GLY A 256 2.91 -6.96 11.94
CA GLY A 256 2.73 -7.76 10.73
C GLY A 256 1.96 -7.00 9.65
N HIS A 257 1.75 -7.66 8.50
CA HIS A 257 1.12 -7.09 7.32
C HIS A 257 -0.22 -6.41 7.60
N LEU A 258 -1.13 -7.07 8.34
CA LEU A 258 -2.46 -6.53 8.64
C LEU A 258 -2.41 -5.44 9.71
N GLY A 259 -1.45 -5.54 10.64
CA GLY A 259 -1.21 -4.55 11.67
C GLY A 259 -0.82 -3.18 11.12
N LEU A 260 -0.18 -3.12 9.94
CA LEU A 260 0.32 -1.86 9.37
C LEU A 260 -0.76 -0.77 9.20
N VAL A 261 -1.97 -1.14 8.78
CA VAL A 261 -3.08 -0.17 8.58
C VAL A 261 -3.90 0.09 9.84
N SER A 262 -3.48 -0.44 10.99
CA SER A 262 -4.15 -0.24 12.28
C SER A 262 -3.19 0.12 13.42
N SER A 263 -1.90 0.25 13.11
CA SER A 263 -0.84 0.53 14.07
C SER A 263 -0.71 2.02 14.31
N LYS A 264 -0.82 2.42 15.59
CA LYS A 264 -0.58 3.81 15.99
C LYS A 264 0.83 4.27 15.61
N VAL A 265 1.83 3.40 15.71
CA VAL A 265 3.22 3.73 15.37
C VAL A 265 3.34 4.09 13.88
N VAL A 266 2.70 3.30 13.00
CA VAL A 266 2.63 3.63 11.57
C VAL A 266 1.93 4.98 11.36
N PHE A 267 0.84 5.25 12.08
CA PHE A 267 0.12 6.51 11.95
C PHE A 267 0.92 7.72 12.45
N ASP A 268 1.70 7.57 13.53
CA ASP A 268 2.60 8.60 14.02
C ASP A 268 3.69 8.93 12.97
N HIS A 269 4.23 7.93 12.28
CA HIS A 269 5.14 8.15 11.16
C HIS A 269 4.47 8.84 9.97
N LEU A 270 3.27 8.41 9.59
CA LEU A 270 2.50 9.06 8.53
C LEU A 270 2.22 10.53 8.86
N HIS A 271 1.91 10.84 10.12
CA HIS A 271 1.75 12.23 10.57
C HIS A 271 3.02 13.05 10.36
N SER A 272 4.20 12.50 10.69
CA SER A 272 5.47 13.19 10.47
C SER A 272 5.82 13.38 8.99
N ILE A 273 5.34 12.50 8.10
CA ILE A 273 5.58 12.59 6.65
C ILE A 273 4.63 13.62 6.00
N LEU A 274 3.39 13.69 6.49
CA LEU A 274 2.29 14.43 5.86
C LEU A 274 1.99 15.80 6.52
N GLY A 275 2.52 16.06 7.72
CA GLY A 275 2.30 17.27 8.51
C GLY A 275 3.45 18.26 8.38
#